data_AF-A0A317D2P3-F1
#
_entry.id   AF-A0A317D2P3-F1
#
_cell.length_a   1.000
_cell.length_b   1.000
_cell.length_c   1.000
_cell.angle_alpha   90.00
_cell.angle_beta   90.00
_cell.angle_gamma   90.00
#
_symmetry.space_group_name_H-M   'P 1'
#
loop_
_entity.id
_entity.type
_entity.pdbx_description
1 polymer ?
#
loop_
_entity_poly.entity_id
_entity_poly.type
_entity_poly.pdbx_seq_one_letter_code
_entity_poly.pdbx_strand_id
1 'polypeptide(L)'
;MSYRVVIVLGVAHQERLGVVQAYRFALDLTPRQERVVLAHAGAARVAHNWALARVRVVMDQRAAERSYGIPDGQLTPMIGWSLPALRRAWNHAKADVAPWWAECSKESFNTGLDALARGLKNWSDSRSSKRAGRRVGFPGFKSRRRSTPSVRFTTGAIR
;
A
#
# COMPACT_ATOMS: atom_id res chain seq x y z
N MET A 1 16.07 -12.06 -27.56
CA MET A 1 15.30 -11.99 -26.30
C MET A 1 16.24 -12.34 -25.16
N SER A 2 16.88 -11.34 -24.53
CA SER A 2 17.95 -11.58 -23.53
C SER A 2 17.37 -11.37 -22.14
N TYR A 3 17.25 -12.44 -21.36
CA TYR A 3 16.87 -12.36 -19.96
C TYR A 3 18.14 -12.09 -19.13
N ARG A 4 18.30 -10.85 -18.65
CA ARG A 4 19.27 -10.58 -17.57
C ARG A 4 18.65 -11.02 -16.25
N VAL A 5 19.09 -12.18 -15.78
CA VAL A 5 18.87 -12.67 -14.43
C VAL A 5 19.76 -11.87 -13.48
N VAL A 6 19.18 -11.23 -12.47
CA VAL A 6 19.92 -10.62 -11.36
C VAL A 6 19.57 -11.43 -10.10
N ILE A 7 20.58 -12.12 -9.56
CA ILE A 7 20.52 -12.89 -8.31
C ILE A 7 21.08 -12.03 -7.16
N VAL A 8 20.93 -12.52 -5.93
CA VAL A 8 21.62 -12.19 -4.65
C VAL A 8 20.71 -11.36 -3.71
N LEU A 9 20.40 -11.73 -2.45
CA LEU A 9 21.19 -12.29 -1.33
C LEU A 9 20.45 -13.41 -0.56
N GLY A 10 21.23 -14.38 -0.04
CA GLY A 10 20.76 -15.44 0.86
C GLY A 10 20.54 -14.95 2.29
N VAL A 11 19.55 -15.53 2.98
CA VAL A 11 19.31 -15.35 4.42
C VAL A 11 19.61 -16.68 5.09
N ALA A 12 20.64 -16.70 5.94
CA ALA A 12 21.03 -17.86 6.72
C ALA A 12 20.13 -18.00 7.95
N HIS A 13 19.42 -19.12 8.08
CA HIS A 13 18.85 -19.56 9.36
C HIS A 13 18.88 -21.10 9.43
N GLN A 14 19.74 -21.62 10.32
CA GLN A 14 19.91 -23.03 10.73
C GLN A 14 20.23 -24.08 9.63
N GLU A 15 21.50 -24.49 9.58
CA GLU A 15 22.07 -25.77 9.08
C GLU A 15 21.57 -26.42 7.76
N ARG A 16 20.81 -25.70 6.94
CA ARG A 16 20.65 -26.02 5.51
C ARG A 16 20.92 -24.78 4.68
N LEU A 17 21.83 -24.89 3.71
CA LEU A 17 22.05 -23.87 2.69
C LEU A 17 20.79 -23.79 1.81
N GLY A 18 19.84 -22.95 2.21
CA GLY A 18 18.67 -22.60 1.40
C GLY A 18 18.99 -21.42 0.50
N VAL A 19 18.86 -21.58 -0.81
CA VAL A 19 18.91 -20.46 -1.76
C VAL A 19 17.49 -19.94 -1.95
N VAL A 20 17.27 -18.66 -1.62
CA VAL A 20 16.03 -17.97 -2.00
C VAL A 20 16.17 -17.50 -3.44
N GLN A 21 15.35 -18.05 -4.33
CA GLN A 21 15.30 -17.66 -5.73
C GLN A 21 14.07 -16.81 -6.01
N ALA A 22 14.24 -15.77 -6.84
CA ALA A 22 13.16 -14.94 -7.32
C ALA A 22 13.20 -14.93 -8.86
N TYR A 23 12.02 -15.03 -9.46
CA TYR A 23 11.87 -15.07 -10.91
C TYR A 23 10.93 -13.97 -11.38
N ARG A 24 11.22 -13.43 -12.57
CA ARG A 24 10.38 -12.45 -13.24
C ARG A 24 9.93 -13.02 -14.58
N PHE A 25 8.63 -13.19 -14.72
CA PHE A 25 8.01 -13.73 -15.93
C PHE A 25 7.08 -12.69 -16.56
N ALA A 26 6.99 -12.72 -17.89
CA ALA A 26 5.86 -12.14 -18.60
C ALA A 26 4.73 -13.17 -18.56
N LEU A 27 3.53 -12.75 -18.15
CA LEU A 27 2.36 -13.62 -18.14
C LEU A 27 1.69 -13.56 -19.51
N ASP A 28 1.46 -14.73 -20.12
CA ASP A 28 0.66 -14.86 -21.34
C ASP A 28 -0.81 -15.03 -20.95
N LEU A 29 -1.46 -13.89 -20.64
CA LEU A 29 -2.82 -13.88 -20.14
C LEU A 29 -3.83 -13.80 -21.28
N THR A 30 -4.88 -14.61 -21.20
CA THR A 30 -6.07 -14.38 -22.02
C THR A 30 -6.70 -13.01 -21.71
N PRO A 31 -7.48 -12.41 -22.63
CA PRO A 31 -8.16 -11.13 -22.37
C PRO A 31 -9.06 -11.16 -21.12
N ARG A 32 -9.61 -12.33 -20.77
CA ARG A 32 -10.39 -12.51 -19.54
C ARG A 32 -9.50 -12.43 -18.30
N GLN A 33 -8.38 -13.14 -18.28
CA GLN A 33 -7.45 -13.14 -17.16
C GLN A 33 -6.79 -11.76 -16.97
N GLU A 34 -6.49 -11.05 -18.05
CA GLU A 34 -5.96 -9.69 -17.99
C GLU A 34 -6.93 -8.76 -17.24
N ARG A 35 -8.23 -8.81 -17.58
CA ARG A 35 -9.26 -8.03 -16.87
C ARG A 35 -9.30 -8.36 -15.38
N VAL A 36 -9.17 -9.63 -15.01
CA VAL A 36 -9.14 -10.07 -13.60
C VAL A 36 -7.92 -9.50 -12.87
N VAL A 37 -6.71 -9.62 -13.43
CA VAL A 37 -5.48 -9.09 -12.82
C VAL A 37 -5.55 -7.55 -12.70
N LEU A 38 -6.08 -6.87 -13.72
CA LEU A 38 -6.30 -5.43 -13.69
C LEU A 38 -7.35 -5.01 -12.66
N ALA A 39 -8.38 -5.82 -12.41
CA ALA A 39 -9.35 -5.59 -11.33
C ALA A 39 -8.66 -5.63 -9.96
N HIS A 40 -7.78 -6.61 -9.73
CA HIS A 40 -7.00 -6.72 -8.48
C HIS A 40 -6.05 -5.52 -8.29
N ALA A 41 -5.33 -5.11 -9.34
CA ALA A 41 -4.52 -3.88 -9.29
C ALA A 41 -5.39 -2.62 -9.08
N GLY A 42 -6.60 -2.62 -9.63
CA GLY A 42 -7.62 -1.61 -9.39
C GLY A 42 -8.05 -1.54 -7.92
N ALA A 43 -8.31 -2.68 -7.30
CA ALA A 43 -8.68 -2.78 -5.89
C ALA A 43 -7.56 -2.27 -4.97
N ALA A 44 -6.30 -2.60 -5.27
CA ALA A 44 -5.15 -2.04 -4.57
C ALA A 44 -5.09 -0.51 -4.67
N ARG A 45 -5.35 0.05 -5.85
CA ARG A 45 -5.42 1.51 -6.04
C ARG A 45 -6.55 2.15 -5.24
N VAL A 46 -7.73 1.53 -5.21
CA VAL A 46 -8.90 2.02 -4.45
C VAL A 46 -8.57 2.07 -2.96
N ALA A 47 -8.05 0.99 -2.39
CA ALA A 47 -7.67 0.94 -0.97
C ALA A 47 -6.61 2.00 -0.61
N HIS A 48 -5.58 2.17 -1.45
CA HIS A 48 -4.54 3.20 -1.27
C HIS A 48 -5.16 4.60 -1.24
N ASN A 49 -5.99 4.92 -2.24
CA ASN A 49 -6.58 6.25 -2.36
C ASN A 49 -7.58 6.54 -1.24
N TRP A 50 -8.41 5.57 -0.88
CA TRP A 50 -9.36 5.70 0.23
C TRP A 50 -8.64 5.98 1.54
N ALA A 51 -7.60 5.20 1.86
CA ALA A 51 -6.85 5.37 3.09
C ALA A 51 -6.07 6.70 3.11
N LEU A 52 -5.56 7.14 1.94
CA LEU A 52 -4.89 8.44 1.82
C LEU A 52 -5.86 9.60 2.04
N ALA A 53 -7.07 9.53 1.48
CA ALA A 53 -8.11 10.54 1.69
C ALA A 53 -8.44 10.66 3.18
N ARG A 54 -8.63 9.52 3.87
CA ARG A 54 -8.88 9.49 5.32
C ARG A 54 -7.76 10.13 6.14
N VAL A 55 -6.50 9.85 5.81
CA VAL A 55 -5.34 10.47 6.49
C VAL A 55 -5.31 11.98 6.25
N ARG A 56 -5.57 12.43 5.01
CA ARG A 56 -5.63 13.86 4.68
C ARG A 56 -6.71 14.59 5.47
N VAL A 57 -7.94 14.06 5.50
CA VAL A 57 -9.04 14.66 6.28
C VAL A 57 -8.66 14.90 7.74
N VAL A 58 -8.04 13.92 8.40
CA VAL A 58 -7.61 14.11 9.80
C VAL A 58 -6.47 15.10 9.93
N MET A 59 -5.53 15.11 9.00
CA MET A 59 -4.44 16.09 9.02
C MET A 59 -4.95 17.52 8.79
N ASP A 60 -5.87 17.70 7.85
CA ASP A 60 -6.47 18.99 7.50
C ASP A 60 -7.33 19.50 8.67
N GLN A 61 -8.12 18.62 9.29
CA GLN A 61 -8.87 18.94 10.50
C GLN A 61 -7.94 19.41 11.64
N ARG A 62 -6.86 18.68 11.92
CA ARG A 62 -5.88 19.08 12.94
C ARG A 62 -5.18 20.39 12.59
N ALA A 63 -5.01 20.71 11.31
CA ALA A 63 -4.44 22.00 10.90
C ALA A 63 -5.43 23.15 11.14
N ALA A 64 -6.71 22.93 10.81
CA ALA A 64 -7.78 23.89 11.07
C ALA A 64 -7.96 24.15 12.58
N GLU A 65 -8.01 23.10 13.40
CA GLU A 65 -8.13 23.22 14.86
C GLU A 65 -6.99 24.05 15.48
N ARG A 66 -5.75 23.85 15.02
CA ARG A 66 -4.61 24.68 15.43
C ARG A 66 -4.76 26.13 15.00
N SER A 67 -5.31 26.38 13.82
CA SER A 67 -5.49 27.75 13.30
C SER A 67 -6.43 28.59 14.15
N TYR A 68 -7.34 27.96 14.89
CA TYR A 68 -8.25 28.62 15.83
C TYR A 68 -7.85 28.43 17.30
N GLY A 69 -6.61 28.03 17.57
CA GLY A 69 -6.01 28.03 18.91
C GLY A 69 -6.30 26.80 19.78
N ILE A 70 -6.81 25.70 19.21
CA ILE A 70 -7.04 24.48 19.99
C ILE A 70 -5.69 23.88 20.41
N PRO A 71 -5.46 23.62 21.72
CA PRO A 71 -4.23 23.02 22.20
C PRO A 71 -3.98 21.62 21.63
N ASP A 72 -2.70 21.25 21.46
CA ASP A 72 -2.30 20.00 20.80
C ASP A 72 -2.91 18.72 21.43
N GLY A 73 -3.18 18.74 22.74
CA GLY A 73 -3.82 17.65 23.49
C GLY A 73 -5.33 17.50 23.27
N GLN A 74 -5.99 18.50 22.68
CA GLN A 74 -7.43 18.52 22.38
C GLN A 74 -7.72 18.37 20.88
N LEU A 75 -6.69 18.25 20.04
CA LEU A 75 -6.85 18.07 18.60
C LEU A 75 -7.49 16.71 18.27
N THR A 76 -8.18 16.64 17.15
CA THR A 76 -8.73 15.41 16.57
C THR A 76 -7.68 14.29 16.64
N PRO A 77 -7.97 13.14 17.27
CA PRO A 77 -6.99 12.07 17.46
C PRO A 77 -6.32 11.64 16.14
N MET A 78 -5.00 11.48 16.15
CA MET A 78 -4.30 10.99 14.97
C MET A 78 -4.75 9.57 14.65
N ILE A 79 -5.13 9.34 13.39
CA ILE A 79 -5.32 7.98 12.89
C ILE A 79 -3.95 7.35 12.74
N GLY A 80 -3.73 6.21 13.42
CA GLY A 80 -2.57 5.39 13.18
C GLY A 80 -2.48 5.01 11.69
N TRP A 81 -1.41 5.39 11.03
CA TRP A 81 -1.15 5.05 9.62
C TRP A 81 -0.31 3.77 9.45
N SER A 82 -0.19 2.96 10.51
CA SER A 82 0.41 1.64 10.42
C SER A 82 -0.53 0.71 9.63
N LEU A 83 0.05 -0.30 8.96
CA LEU A 83 -0.74 -1.26 8.19
C LEU A 83 -1.89 -1.90 9.02
N PRO A 84 -1.69 -2.35 10.27
CA PRO A 84 -2.79 -2.89 11.08
C PRO A 84 -3.92 -1.89 11.32
N ALA A 85 -3.60 -0.63 11.60
CA ALA A 85 -4.61 0.40 11.84
C ALA A 85 -5.39 0.73 10.56
N LEU A 86 -4.71 0.83 9.42
CA LEU A 86 -5.35 1.02 8.12
C LEU A 86 -6.25 -0.18 7.74
N ARG A 87 -5.81 -1.42 8.01
CA ARG A 87 -6.62 -2.63 7.77
C ARG A 87 -7.88 -2.66 8.63
N ARG A 88 -7.79 -2.29 9.91
CA ARG A 88 -8.98 -2.19 10.78
C ARG A 88 -9.98 -1.21 10.21
N ALA A 89 -9.53 0.00 9.85
CA ALA A 89 -10.42 1.01 9.27
C ALA A 89 -11.01 0.54 7.92
N TRP A 90 -10.21 -0.09 7.06
CA TRP A 90 -10.68 -0.64 5.79
C TRP A 90 -11.75 -1.72 5.99
N ASN A 91 -11.57 -2.62 6.96
CA ASN A 91 -12.54 -3.68 7.22
C ASN A 91 -13.93 -3.16 7.60
N HIS A 92 -14.01 -2.01 8.27
CA HIS A 92 -15.28 -1.36 8.59
C HIS A 92 -15.93 -0.68 7.37
N ALA A 93 -15.14 -0.14 6.44
CA ALA A 93 -15.64 0.67 5.33
C ALA A 93 -15.74 -0.08 3.98
N LYS A 94 -15.11 -1.26 3.85
CA LYS A 94 -14.93 -1.92 2.54
C LYS A 94 -16.24 -2.28 1.86
N ALA A 95 -17.30 -2.60 2.62
CA ALA A 95 -18.60 -2.94 2.06
C ALA A 95 -19.24 -1.73 1.36
N ASP A 96 -19.07 -0.53 1.92
CA ASP A 96 -19.64 0.70 1.35
C ASP A 96 -18.76 1.26 0.24
N VAL A 97 -17.43 1.25 0.44
CA VAL A 97 -16.45 1.86 -0.48
C VAL A 97 -16.22 0.99 -1.71
N ALA A 98 -16.30 -0.33 -1.54
CA ALA A 98 -16.08 -1.32 -2.58
C ALA A 98 -17.11 -2.44 -2.44
N PRO A 99 -18.38 -2.24 -2.83
CA PRO A 99 -19.41 -3.28 -2.74
C PRO A 99 -19.02 -4.59 -3.46
N TRP A 100 -18.21 -4.47 -4.52
CA TRP A 100 -17.62 -5.59 -5.27
C TRP A 100 -16.46 -6.30 -4.54
N TRP A 101 -16.15 -5.98 -3.28
CA TRP A 101 -14.89 -6.40 -2.65
C TRP A 101 -14.65 -7.91 -2.64
N ALA A 102 -15.72 -8.71 -2.63
CA ALA A 102 -15.67 -10.16 -2.69
C ALA A 102 -15.16 -10.70 -4.04
N GLU A 103 -15.23 -9.91 -5.11
CA GLU A 103 -14.74 -10.28 -6.46
C GLU A 103 -13.21 -10.20 -6.57
N CYS A 104 -12.55 -9.50 -5.64
CA CYS A 104 -11.10 -9.37 -5.61
C CYS A 104 -10.52 -10.04 -4.36
N SER A 105 -9.34 -10.64 -4.50
CA SER A 105 -8.63 -11.17 -3.33
C SER A 105 -8.38 -10.08 -2.28
N LYS A 106 -8.51 -10.46 -0.99
CA LYS A 106 -8.18 -9.60 0.17
C LYS A 106 -6.75 -9.01 0.08
N GLU A 107 -5.84 -9.75 -0.54
CA GLU A 107 -4.43 -9.35 -0.72
C GLU A 107 -4.29 -8.12 -1.63
N SER A 108 -5.27 -7.90 -2.52
CA SER A 108 -5.31 -6.72 -3.40
C SER A 108 -5.42 -5.44 -2.58
N PHE A 109 -6.40 -5.40 -1.68
CA PHE A 109 -6.60 -4.25 -0.78
C PHE A 109 -5.43 -4.11 0.19
N ASN A 110 -4.96 -5.24 0.75
CA ASN A 110 -3.81 -5.25 1.64
C ASN A 110 -2.56 -4.64 0.97
N THR A 111 -2.33 -4.93 -0.31
CA THR A 111 -1.23 -4.34 -1.09
C THR A 111 -1.33 -2.81 -1.15
N GLY A 112 -2.53 -2.28 -1.39
CA GLY A 112 -2.78 -0.84 -1.43
C GLY A 112 -2.53 -0.16 -0.09
N LEU A 113 -3.05 -0.75 1.00
CA LEU A 113 -2.88 -0.24 2.36
C LEU A 113 -1.42 -0.32 2.82
N ASP A 114 -0.70 -1.39 2.49
CA ASP A 114 0.72 -1.56 2.80
C ASP A 114 1.59 -0.53 2.05
N ALA A 115 1.29 -0.30 0.77
CA ALA A 115 1.98 0.73 -0.01
C ALA A 115 1.82 2.12 0.60
N LEU A 116 0.61 2.47 1.08
CA LEU A 116 0.37 3.73 1.77
C LEU A 116 1.09 3.79 3.12
N ALA A 117 0.98 2.74 3.95
CA ALA A 117 1.63 2.69 5.26
C ALA A 117 3.14 2.89 5.14
N ARG A 118 3.78 2.21 4.18
CA ARG A 118 5.21 2.40 3.88
C ARG A 118 5.51 3.82 3.38
N GLY A 119 4.67 4.37 2.49
CA GLY A 119 4.83 5.73 2.00
C GLY A 119 4.77 6.78 3.11
N LEU A 120 3.80 6.66 4.02
CA LEU A 120 3.62 7.55 5.16
C LEU A 120 4.75 7.41 6.19
N LYS A 121 5.19 6.17 6.47
CA LYS A 121 6.36 5.91 7.29
C LYS A 121 7.61 6.59 6.72
N ASN A 122 7.89 6.39 5.43
CA ASN A 122 9.05 7.00 4.76
C ASN A 122 9.00 8.54 4.81
N TRP A 123 7.82 9.13 4.61
CA TRP A 123 7.60 10.57 4.72
C TRP A 123 7.82 11.08 6.16
N SER A 124 7.35 10.33 7.16
CA SER A 124 7.53 10.67 8.57
C SER A 124 8.99 10.57 8.99
N ASP A 125 9.67 9.47 8.65
CA ASP A 125 11.07 9.24 9.00
C ASP A 125 11.99 10.24 8.29
N SER A 126 11.67 10.61 7.05
CA SER A 126 12.34 11.71 6.34
C SER A 126 12.07 13.07 6.99
N ARG A 127 10.86 13.28 7.54
CA ARG A 127 10.42 14.38 8.43
C ARG A 127 11.40 14.61 9.58
N SER A 128 11.61 13.55 10.33
CA SER A 128 12.33 13.55 11.60
C SER A 128 13.83 13.20 11.47
N SER A 129 14.41 13.33 10.28
CA SER A 129 15.83 12.99 10.00
C SER A 129 16.26 11.57 10.40
N LYS A 130 15.31 10.62 10.48
CA LYS A 130 15.58 9.20 10.79
C LYS A 130 15.98 8.40 9.55
N ARG A 131 15.80 8.97 8.36
CA ARG A 131 16.15 8.37 7.07
C ARG A 131 17.21 9.22 6.37
N ALA A 132 18.29 8.57 5.95
CA ALA A 132 19.33 9.19 5.14
C ALA A 132 18.85 9.45 3.69
N GLY A 133 19.43 10.46 3.04
CA GLY A 133 19.21 10.79 1.64
C GLY A 133 18.14 11.86 1.38
N ARG A 134 17.69 11.95 0.12
CA ARG A 134 16.78 13.00 -0.34
C ARG A 134 15.45 12.98 0.43
N ARG A 135 14.93 14.16 0.75
CA ARG A 135 13.62 14.35 1.39
C ARG A 135 12.52 13.64 0.60
N VAL A 136 11.71 12.86 1.31
CA VAL A 136 10.54 12.16 0.76
C VAL A 136 9.33 13.06 0.91
N GLY A 137 8.59 13.27 -0.19
CA GLY A 137 7.33 14.01 -0.17
C GLY A 137 6.18 13.19 0.41
N PHE A 138 5.09 13.86 0.78
CA PHE A 138 3.88 13.19 1.25
C PHE A 138 3.26 12.33 0.13
N PRO A 139 2.69 11.15 0.43
CA PRO A 139 2.08 10.29 -0.60
C PRO A 139 0.97 10.98 -1.40
N GLY A 140 0.98 10.74 -2.72
CA GLY A 140 -0.03 11.23 -3.64
C GLY A 140 -1.13 10.20 -3.95
N PHE A 141 -2.25 10.69 -4.46
CA PHE A 141 -3.29 9.83 -5.02
C PHE A 141 -2.79 9.12 -6.29
N LYS A 142 -3.13 7.85 -6.42
CA LYS A 142 -2.80 7.03 -7.59
C LYS A 142 -3.89 7.17 -8.65
N SER A 143 -3.50 7.42 -9.89
CA SER A 143 -4.41 7.49 -11.05
C SER A 143 -4.35 6.20 -11.85
N ARG A 144 -5.49 5.74 -12.38
CA ARG A 144 -5.53 4.58 -13.28
C ARG A 144 -4.64 4.77 -14.52
N ARG A 145 -4.53 6.00 -15.05
CA ARG A 145 -3.80 6.30 -16.29
C ARG A 145 -2.30 6.53 -16.08
N ARG A 146 -1.91 7.00 -14.89
CA ARG A 146 -0.52 7.42 -14.59
C ARG A 146 0.23 6.48 -13.65
N SER A 147 -0.46 5.52 -13.03
CA SER A 147 0.16 4.58 -12.11
C SER A 147 0.22 3.20 -12.76
N THR A 148 1.41 2.58 -12.73
CA THR A 148 1.57 1.20 -13.15
C THR A 148 0.69 0.29 -12.29
N PRO A 149 -0.19 -0.52 -12.91
CA PRO A 149 -1.00 -1.49 -12.17
C PRO A 149 -0.08 -2.51 -11.49
N SER A 150 -0.22 -2.67 -10.18
CA SER A 150 0.53 -3.66 -9.41
C SER A 150 -0.29 -4.17 -8.24
N VAL A 151 -0.13 -5.45 -7.93
CA VAL A 151 -0.72 -6.15 -6.79
C VAL A 151 0.27 -7.22 -6.31
N ARG A 152 0.29 -7.50 -5.02
CA ARG A 152 1.12 -8.56 -4.43
C ARG A 152 0.22 -9.60 -3.78
N PHE A 153 0.55 -10.87 -3.99
CA PHE A 153 -0.07 -12.00 -3.31
C PHE A 153 1.00 -12.70 -2.48
N THR A 154 0.78 -12.84 -1.16
CA THR A 154 1.74 -13.48 -0.24
C THR A 154 1.19 -14.76 0.39
N THR A 155 -0.08 -15.08 0.15
CA THR A 155 -0.75 -16.20 0.81
C THR A 155 -1.71 -16.88 -0.15
N GLY A 156 -1.64 -18.21 -0.19
CA GLY A 156 -2.51 -19.07 -0.99
C GLY A 156 -2.08 -19.24 -2.45
N ALA A 157 -2.72 -20.19 -3.13
CA ALA A 157 -2.62 -20.33 -4.59
C ALA A 157 -3.42 -19.22 -5.27
N ILE A 158 -2.85 -18.61 -6.31
CA ILE A 158 -3.57 -17.73 -7.23
C ILE A 158 -4.46 -18.66 -8.07
N ARG A 159 -5.76 -18.69 -7.80
CA ARG A 159 -6.74 -19.40 -8.63
C ARG A 159 -7.39 -18.43 -9.61
#